data_AF-A0A6B3ES56-F1
#
_entry.id   AF-A0A6B3ES56-F1
#
_cell.length_a   1.000
_cell.length_b   1.000
_cell.length_c   1.000
_cell.angle_alpha   90.00
_cell.angle_beta   90.00
_cell.angle_gamma   90.00
#
_symmetry.space_group_name_H-M   'P 1'
#
loop_
_entity.id
_entity.type
_entity.pdbx_description
1 polymer ?
#
loop_
_entity_poly.entity_id
_entity_poly.type
_entity_poly.pdbx_seq_one_letter_code
_entity_poly.pdbx_strand_id
1 'polypeptide(L)' 'RESRPHLAVRECALAGKPADRLIAESHHAPLLLVGRRAPRLAALGPRIGHVTQAAMQHATCPVEVVPEDHEGQDD' A
#
# COMPACT_ATOMS: atom_id res chain seq x y z
N ARG A 1 3.89 -17.30 8.19
CA ARG A 1 4.25 -16.78 6.85
C ARG A 1 5.76 -16.64 6.80
N GLU A 2 6.47 -17.50 6.07
CA GLU A 2 7.87 -17.26 5.69
C GLU A 2 8.19 -18.10 4.45
N SER A 3 8.00 -17.51 3.27
CA SER A 3 8.29 -18.17 1.98
C SER A 3 9.69 -17.80 1.44
N ARG A 4 10.39 -16.83 2.05
CA ARG A 4 11.72 -16.36 1.61
C ARG A 4 12.54 -15.83 2.82
N PRO A 5 13.17 -16.70 3.62
CA PRO A 5 13.83 -16.30 4.88
C PRO A 5 15.09 -15.44 4.70
N HIS A 6 15.64 -15.35 3.49
CA HIS A 6 16.79 -14.49 3.17
C HIS A 6 16.40 -13.03 2.88
N LEU A 7 15.09 -12.73 2.78
CA LEU A 7 14.63 -11.38 2.53
C LEU A 7 14.63 -10.59 3.84
N ALA A 8 15.43 -9.54 3.91
CA ALA A 8 15.39 -8.62 5.05
C ALA A 8 14.04 -7.86 5.05
N VAL A 9 13.20 -8.16 6.03
CA VAL A 9 11.91 -7.49 6.23
C VAL A 9 12.02 -6.59 7.46
N ARG A 10 11.53 -5.36 7.33
CA ARG A 10 11.41 -4.42 8.44
C ARG A 10 9.97 -3.94 8.56
N GLU A 11 9.36 -4.19 9.69
CA GLU A 11 8.02 -3.70 10.03
C GLU A 11 8.16 -2.43 10.86
N CYS A 12 7.38 -1.40 10.52
CA CYS A 12 7.40 -0.12 11.22
C CYS A 12 5.97 0.37 11.46
N ALA A 13 5.62 0.58 12.73
CA ALA A 13 4.41 1.28 13.13
C ALA A 13 4.78 2.72 13.52
N LEU A 14 4.47 3.67 12.65
CA LEU A 14 4.85 5.06 12.82
C LEU A 14 3.63 5.90 13.25
N ALA A 15 3.80 6.76 14.26
CA ALA A 15 2.79 7.75 14.59
C ALA A 15 2.69 8.84 13.51
N GLY A 16 1.51 9.44 13.38
CA GLY A 16 1.22 10.57 12.50
C GLY A 16 0.20 10.25 11.40
N LYS A 17 0.09 11.15 10.42
CA LYS A 17 -0.79 10.97 9.27
C LYS A 17 -0.18 9.96 8.29
N PRO A 18 -0.91 8.92 7.85
CA PRO A 18 -0.36 7.89 6.98
C PRO A 18 0.19 8.43 5.65
N ALA A 19 -0.51 9.38 5.02
CA ALA A 19 -0.07 9.98 3.75
C ALA A 19 1.30 10.66 3.90
N ASP A 20 1.43 11.54 4.90
CA ASP A 20 2.67 12.28 5.16
C ASP A 20 3.84 11.32 5.45
N ARG A 21 3.58 10.24 6.20
CA ARG A 21 4.59 9.22 6.48
C ARG A 21 5.04 8.48 5.23
N LEU A 22 4.11 8.03 4.38
CA LEU A 22 4.47 7.33 3.15
C LEU A 22 5.21 8.25 2.16
N ILE A 23 4.83 9.52 2.08
CA ILE A 23 5.53 10.52 1.26
C ILE A 23 6.97 10.71 1.77
N ALA A 24 7.16 10.85 3.08
CA ALA A 24 8.50 10.97 3.66
C ALA A 24 9.37 9.74 3.38
N GLU A 25 8.85 8.53 3.57
CA GLU A 25 9.59 7.29 3.29
C GLU A 25 9.88 7.09 1.79
N SER A 26 9.05 7.67 0.90
CA SER A 26 9.28 7.60 -0.56
C SER A 26 10.58 8.26 -1.02
N HIS A 27 11.20 9.13 -0.20
CA HIS A 27 12.52 9.70 -0.47
C HIS A 27 13.65 8.67 -0.35
N HIS A 28 13.41 7.57 0.35
CA HIS A 28 14.41 6.56 0.66
C HIS A 28 14.10 5.21 -0.01
N ALA A 29 13.05 5.15 -0.82
CA ALA A 29 12.59 3.94 -1.47
C ALA A 29 12.70 4.06 -3.01
N PRO A 30 13.07 2.98 -3.72
CA PRO A 30 13.04 2.97 -5.18
C PRO A 30 11.60 2.81 -5.74
N LEU A 31 10.67 2.28 -4.94
CA LEU A 31 9.28 2.04 -5.29
C LEU A 31 8.42 2.02 -4.03
N LEU A 32 7.25 2.65 -4.09
CA LEU A 32 6.25 2.62 -3.02
C LEU A 32 5.07 1.73 -3.44
N LEU A 33 4.87 0.64 -2.71
CA LEU A 33 3.73 -0.26 -2.87
C LEU A 33 2.61 0.15 -1.91
N VAL A 34 1.41 0.30 -2.45
CA VAL A 34 0.20 0.66 -1.68
C VAL A 34 -0.96 -0.21 -2.10
N GLY A 35 -1.77 -0.63 -1.14
CA GLY A 35 -3.02 -1.34 -1.45
C GLY A 35 -4.07 -0.40 -2.04
N ARG A 36 -5.02 -0.97 -2.78
CA ARG A 36 -6.31 -0.32 -3.06
C ARG A 36 -7.38 -0.77 -2.09
N ARG A 37 -8.35 0.09 -1.80
CA ARG A 37 -9.43 -0.22 -0.86
C ARG A 37 -10.50 -1.06 -1.55
N ALA A 38 -10.79 -2.25 -1.03
CA ALA A 38 -11.96 -3.00 -1.47
C ALA A 38 -13.25 -2.18 -1.25
N PRO A 39 -14.13 -2.09 -2.26
CA PRO A 39 -15.46 -1.54 -2.08
C PRO A 39 -16.26 -2.42 -1.11
N ARG A 40 -17.02 -1.81 -0.19
CA ARG A 40 -17.97 -2.57 0.64
C ARG A 40 -19.14 -3.13 -0.17
N LEU A 41 -19.39 -2.57 -1.35
CA LEU A 41 -20.43 -2.99 -2.28
C LEU A 41 -19.76 -3.32 -3.61
N ALA A 42 -19.88 -4.56 -4.07
CA ALA A 42 -19.25 -5.06 -5.29
C ALA A 42 -19.62 -4.24 -6.55
N ALA A 43 -20.76 -3.55 -6.54
CA ALA A 43 -21.24 -2.75 -7.66
C ALA A 43 -20.50 -1.42 -7.88
N LEU A 44 -19.66 -0.96 -6.94
CA LEU A 44 -19.05 0.38 -7.00
C LEU A 44 -17.72 0.45 -7.76
N GLY A 45 -17.27 -0.65 -8.37
CA GLY A 45 -15.98 -0.72 -9.09
C GLY A 45 -14.77 -0.47 -8.18
N PRO A 46 -13.54 -0.58 -8.70
CA PRO A 46 -12.32 -0.37 -7.91
C PRO A 46 -12.26 1.05 -7.33
N ARG A 47 -11.89 1.19 -6.05
CA ARG A 47 -11.72 2.50 -5.40
C ARG A 47 -10.33 2.66 -4.80
N ILE A 48 -9.82 3.87 -4.94
CA ILE A 48 -8.55 4.29 -4.34
C ILE A 48 -8.86 5.11 -3.09
N GLY A 49 -8.14 4.85 -2.00
CA GLY A 49 -8.31 5.60 -0.74
C GLY A 49 -7.56 6.92 -0.76
N HIS A 50 -7.91 7.84 0.16
CA HIS A 50 -7.25 9.14 0.28
C HIS A 50 -5.73 9.05 0.46
N VAL A 51 -5.24 8.03 1.19
CA VAL A 51 -3.80 7.83 1.41
C VAL A 51 -3.10 7.49 0.10
N THR A 52 -3.61 6.51 -0.65
CA THR A 52 -3.09 6.12 -1.96
C THR A 52 -3.15 7.28 -2.95
N GLN A 53 -4.25 8.05 -2.94
CA GLN A 53 -4.38 9.24 -3.79
C GLN A 53 -3.30 10.29 -3.48
N ALA A 54 -3.07 10.61 -2.20
CA ALA A 54 -2.03 11.54 -1.79
C ALA A 54 -0.62 11.03 -2.18
N ALA A 55 -0.35 9.73 -1.98
CA ALA A 55 0.92 9.13 -2.36
C ALA A 55 1.18 9.24 -3.87
N MET A 56 0.19 8.92 -4.72
CA MET A 56 0.33 9.06 -6.18
C MET A 56 0.61 10.50 -6.63
N GLN A 57 0.12 11.49 -5.89
CA GLN A 57 0.29 12.91 -6.24
C GLN A 57 1.62 13.49 -5.74
N HIS A 58 2.19 12.94 -4.66
CA HIS A 58 3.26 13.62 -3.92
C HIS A 58 4.48 12.76 -3.59
N ALA A 59 4.44 11.45 -3.81
CA ALA A 59 5.61 10.60 -3.59
C ALA A 59 6.75 11.01 -4.54
N THR A 60 7.98 10.88 -4.05
CA THR A 60 9.19 11.16 -4.84
C THR A 60 9.71 9.94 -5.60
N CYS A 61 9.14 8.77 -5.35
CA CYS A 61 9.41 7.54 -6.09
C CYS A 61 8.17 7.08 -6.86
N PRO A 62 8.31 6.19 -7.85
CA PRO A 62 7.18 5.50 -8.47
C PRO A 62 6.24 4.88 -7.42
N VAL A 63 4.94 4.87 -7.71
CA VAL A 63 3.89 4.30 -6.86
C VAL A 63 3.16 3.20 -7.63
N GLU A 64 3.10 2.01 -7.04
CA GLU A 64 2.36 0.88 -7.60
C GLU A 64 1.20 0.51 -6.67
N VAL A 65 -0.01 0.52 -7.25
CA VAL A 65 -1.25 0.21 -6.55
C VAL A 65 -1.56 -1.27 -6.74
N VAL A 66 -1.37 -2.04 -5.67
CA VAL A 66 -1.54 -3.49 -5.72
C VAL A 66 -3.00 -3.85 -5.44
N PRO A 67 -3.65 -4.64 -6.31
CA PRO A 67 -4.96 -5.19 -6.04
C PRO A 67 -4.96 -6.10 -4.82
N GLU A 68 -6.03 -6.08 -4.03
CA GLU A 68 -6.25 -7.17 -3.06
C GLU A 68 -6.63 -8.43 -3.85
N ASP A 69 -5.75 -9.43 -3.80
CA ASP A 69 -6.04 -10.77 -4.31
C ASP A 69 -7.18 -11.35 -3.47
N HIS A 70 -8.36 -11.46 -4.08
CA HIS A 70 -9.41 -12.33 -3.54
C HIS A 70 -9.10 -13.76 -4.00
N GLU A 71 -7.96 -14.31 -3.59
CA GLU A 71 -7.86 -15.75 -3.51
C GLU A 71 -8.71 -16.15 -2.31
N GLY A 72 -9.77 -16.92 -2.57
CA GLY A 72 -10.66 -17.43 -1.54
C GLY A 72 -9.82 -18.05 -0.42
N GLN A 73 -9.84 -17.41 0.73
CA GLN A 73 -9.34 -17.95 1.98
C GLN A 73 -10.50 -17.90 2.96
N ASP A 74 -11.46 -18.78 2.72
CA ASP A 74 -12.24 -19.43 3.77
C ASP A 74 -12.11 -20.94 3.47
N ASP A 75 -11.32 -21.62 4.30
CA ASP A 75 -11.56 -23.02 4.66
C ASP A 75 -12.58 -22.99 5.82
#